data_AF-A0AAP8N6L1-F1
#
_entry.id   AF-A0AAP8N6L1-F1
#
_cell.length_a   1.000
_cell.length_b   1.000
_cell.length_c   1.000
_cell.angle_alpha   90.00
_cell.angle_beta   90.00
_cell.angle_gamma   90.00
#
_symmetry.space_group_name_H-M   'P 1'
#
loop_
_entity.id
_entity.type
_entity.pdbx_description
1 polymer ?
#
loop_
_entity_poly.entity_id
_entity_poly.type
_entity_poly.pdbx_seq_one_letter_code
_entity_poly.pdbx_strand_id
1 'polypeptide(L)'
;VYRDPYVGRDIEKSKPLPLVDEQRVAYEHIVSSFKESEHKIHLLHGGTGSGKTEVYLQTIQEVLLKGMEAIVLVPEISLTPQ
;
A
#
# COMPACT_ATOMS: atom_id res chain seq x y z
N VAL A 1 8.49 18.89 20.40
CA VAL A 1 9.55 17.84 20.29
C VAL A 1 8.98 16.74 19.42
N TYR A 2 9.49 16.56 18.20
CA TYR A 2 9.07 15.46 17.31
C TYR A 2 9.68 14.17 17.86
N ARG A 3 8.85 13.19 18.22
CA ARG A 3 9.30 11.87 18.65
C ARG A 3 9.31 10.96 17.43
N ASP A 4 10.50 10.64 16.96
CA ASP A 4 10.68 9.63 15.92
C ASP A 4 11.05 8.30 16.59
N PRO A 5 10.15 7.29 16.61
CA PRO A 5 10.40 6.00 17.22
C PRO A 5 11.45 5.15 16.46
N TYR A 6 11.90 5.60 15.29
CA TYR A 6 12.87 4.92 14.45
C TYR A 6 14.27 5.54 14.48
N VAL A 7 14.51 6.58 15.30
CA VAL A 7 15.85 7.18 15.45
C VAL A 7 16.90 6.11 15.77
N GLY A 8 17.95 6.06 14.96
CA GLY A 8 19.08 5.12 15.14
C GLY A 8 18.84 3.70 14.61
N ARG A 9 17.67 3.42 14.00
CA ARG A 9 17.45 2.18 13.25
C ARG A 9 17.86 2.36 11.80
N ASP A 10 18.69 1.46 11.29
CA ASP A 10 18.95 1.35 9.86
C ASP A 10 17.81 0.52 9.24
N ILE A 11 16.92 1.19 8.49
CA ILE A 11 15.79 0.55 7.81
C ILE A 11 16.12 0.49 6.33
N GLU A 12 16.50 -0.70 5.87
CA GLU A 12 16.70 -0.90 4.44
C GLU A 12 15.38 -0.77 3.68
N LYS A 13 15.42 -0.03 2.57
CA LYS A 13 14.27 0.07 1.67
C LYS A 13 14.06 -1.28 0.98
N SER A 14 12.88 -1.84 1.12
CA SER A 14 12.47 -3.01 0.34
C SER A 14 12.22 -2.62 -1.13
N LYS A 15 12.18 -3.63 -2.00
CA LYS A 15 11.75 -3.51 -3.39
C LYS A 15 10.37 -4.16 -3.56
N PRO A 16 9.54 -3.67 -4.49
CA PRO A 16 8.27 -4.31 -4.83
C PRO A 16 8.47 -5.77 -5.24
N LEU A 17 7.59 -6.64 -4.77
CA LEU A 17 7.56 -8.04 -5.16
C LEU A 17 6.80 -8.22 -6.48
N PRO A 18 7.15 -9.23 -7.30
CA PRO A 18 6.34 -9.55 -8.48
C PRO A 18 4.90 -9.89 -8.09
N LEU A 19 3.93 -9.21 -8.69
CA LEU A 19 2.51 -9.52 -8.50
C LEU A 19 2.14 -10.78 -9.28
N VAL A 20 1.44 -11.71 -8.63
CA VAL A 20 0.79 -12.83 -9.34
C VAL A 20 -0.45 -12.33 -10.10
N ASP A 21 -0.96 -13.13 -11.03
CA ASP A 21 -1.99 -12.69 -11.98
C ASP A 21 -3.20 -12.01 -11.33
N GLU A 22 -3.78 -12.60 -10.28
CA GLU A 22 -4.93 -12.02 -9.59
C GLU A 22 -4.62 -10.66 -8.93
N GLN A 23 -3.43 -10.54 -8.33
CA GLN A 23 -2.98 -9.30 -7.71
C GLN A 23 -2.69 -8.23 -8.75
N ARG A 24 -2.08 -8.61 -9.87
CA ARG A 24 -1.78 -7.72 -11.00
C ARG A 24 -3.07 -7.15 -11.59
N VAL A 25 -4.08 -7.99 -11.80
CA VAL A 25 -5.41 -7.55 -12.28
C VAL A 25 -6.03 -6.54 -11.31
N ALA A 26 -6.00 -6.83 -10.00
CA ALA A 26 -6.51 -5.91 -8.99
C ALA A 26 -5.75 -4.57 -8.97
N TYR A 27 -4.42 -4.62 -9.04
CA TYR A 27 -3.56 -3.44 -9.10
C TYR A 27 -3.85 -2.59 -10.34
N GLU A 28 -3.93 -3.19 -11.52
CA GLU A 28 -4.23 -2.50 -12.78
C GLU A 28 -5.61 -1.81 -12.74
N HIS A 29 -6.62 -2.47 -12.15
CA HIS A 29 -7.95 -1.90 -11.95
C HIS A 29 -7.93 -0.67 -11.03
N ILE A 30 -7.15 -0.71 -9.94
CA ILE A 30 -7.04 0.41 -9.02
C ILE A 30 -6.28 1.56 -9.70
N VAL A 31 -5.12 1.30 -10.31
CA VAL A 31 -4.28 2.33 -10.92
C VAL A 31 -4.94 2.99 -12.13
N SER A 32 -5.67 2.22 -12.94
CA SER A 32 -6.41 2.78 -14.08
C SER A 32 -7.47 3.80 -13.64
N SER A 33 -8.07 3.62 -12.45
CA SER A 33 -9.04 4.57 -11.89
C SER A 33 -8.44 5.94 -11.56
N PHE A 34 -7.12 6.06 -11.37
CA PHE A 34 -6.48 7.35 -11.09
C PHE A 34 -6.55 8.33 -12.25
N LYS A 35 -6.79 7.84 -13.48
CA LYS A 35 -6.93 8.69 -14.67
C LYS A 35 -8.30 9.35 -14.78
N GLU A 36 -9.28 8.80 -14.07
CA GLU A 36 -10.64 9.31 -14.08
C GLU A 36 -10.72 10.47 -13.09
N SER A 37 -11.34 11.58 -13.46
CA SER A 37 -11.53 12.73 -12.55
C SER A 37 -12.63 12.48 -11.51
N GLU A 38 -12.89 11.21 -11.21
CA GLU A 38 -13.96 10.73 -10.35
C GLU A 38 -13.40 9.94 -9.18
N HIS A 39 -13.99 10.16 -8.00
CA HIS A 39 -13.66 9.40 -6.81
C HIS A 39 -14.16 7.96 -6.92
N LYS A 40 -13.26 6.98 -6.82
CA LYS A 40 -13.60 5.55 -6.84
C LYS A 40 -13.25 4.86 -5.53
N ILE A 41 -14.13 3.95 -5.11
CA ILE A 41 -13.94 3.08 -3.96
C ILE A 41 -13.74 1.66 -4.48
N HIS A 42 -12.65 1.02 -4.04
CA HIS A 42 -12.32 -0.36 -4.38
C HIS A 42 -12.31 -1.22 -3.12
N LEU A 43 -12.87 -2.44 -3.22
CA LEU A 43 -12.76 -3.46 -2.19
C LEU A 43 -11.88 -4.60 -2.70
N LEU A 44 -10.71 -4.78 -2.07
CA LEU A 44 -9.81 -5.89 -2.40
C LEU A 44 -10.16 -7.13 -1.56
N HIS A 45 -10.83 -8.10 -2.19
CA HIS A 45 -11.19 -9.35 -1.53
C HIS A 45 -10.06 -10.38 -1.62
N GLY A 46 -9.83 -11.13 -0.54
CA GLY A 46 -8.86 -12.22 -0.51
C GLY A 46 -8.60 -12.72 0.91
N GLY A 47 -8.30 -14.01 1.05
CA GLY A 47 -7.98 -14.62 2.34
C GLY A 47 -6.67 -14.11 2.97
N THR A 48 -6.39 -14.51 4.20
CA THR A 48 -5.07 -14.29 4.83
C THR A 48 -3.98 -14.96 3.99
N GLY A 49 -2.83 -14.32 3.83
CA GLY A 49 -1.72 -14.85 3.02
C GLY A 49 -1.83 -14.62 1.52
N SER A 50 -2.93 -14.05 1.01
CA SER A 50 -3.11 -13.78 -0.43
C SER A 50 -2.29 -12.61 -0.97
N GLY A 51 -1.45 -11.97 -0.15
CA GLY A 51 -0.58 -10.86 -0.56
C GLY A 51 -1.28 -9.51 -0.82
N LYS A 52 -2.47 -9.26 -0.24
CA LYS A 52 -3.17 -7.95 -0.37
C LYS A 52 -2.30 -6.75 0.01
N THR A 53 -1.45 -6.91 1.02
CA THR A 53 -0.51 -5.87 1.46
C THR A 53 0.39 -5.40 0.33
N GLU A 54 0.86 -6.30 -0.54
CA GLU A 54 1.70 -5.94 -1.67
C GLU A 54 0.94 -5.08 -2.68
N VAL A 55 -0.32 -5.42 -2.95
CA VAL A 55 -1.20 -4.60 -3.80
C VAL A 55 -1.37 -3.20 -3.22
N TYR A 56 -1.55 -3.07 -1.90
CA TYR A 56 -1.63 -1.76 -1.24
C TYR A 56 -0.33 -0.97 -1.39
N LEU A 57 0.82 -1.58 -1.08
CA LEU A 57 2.13 -0.91 -1.11
C LEU A 57 2.50 -0.43 -2.53
N GLN A 58 2.27 -1.26 -3.55
CA GLN A 58 2.54 -0.85 -4.94
C GLN A 58 1.58 0.21 -5.42
N THR A 59 0.30 0.15 -5.03
CA THR A 59 -0.68 1.20 -5.33
C THR A 59 -0.25 2.54 -4.72
N ILE A 60 0.19 2.53 -3.46
CA ILE A 60 0.72 3.72 -2.78
C ILE A 60 1.95 4.24 -3.50
N GLN A 61 2.87 3.36 -3.90
CA GLN A 61 4.06 3.75 -4.65
C GLN A 61 3.68 4.48 -5.96
N GLU A 62 2.71 3.96 -6.71
CA GLU A 62 2.21 4.60 -7.94
C GLU A 62 1.59 5.99 -7.68
N VAL A 63 0.87 6.16 -6.57
CA VAL A 63 0.34 7.47 -6.13
C VAL A 63 1.48 8.45 -5.83
N LEU A 64 2.49 8.02 -5.08
CA LEU A 64 3.64 8.84 -4.73
C LEU A 64 4.47 9.23 -5.97
N LEU A 65 4.63 8.31 -6.94
CA LEU A 65 5.33 8.57 -8.20
C LEU A 65 4.63 9.65 -9.05
N LYS A 66 3.33 9.84 -8.87
CA LYS A 66 2.55 10.93 -9.49
C LYS A 66 2.63 12.26 -8.73
N GLY A 67 3.42 12.33 -7.65
CA GLY A 67 3.55 13.53 -6.81
C GLY A 67 2.34 13.79 -5.92
N MET A 68 1.52 12.76 -5.67
CA MET A 68 0.36 12.83 -4.77
C MET A 68 0.71 12.25 -3.40
N GLU A 69 -0.23 12.35 -2.46
CA GLU A 69 -0.10 11.81 -1.10
C GLU A 69 -0.99 10.58 -0.90
N ALA A 70 -0.59 9.69 0.00
CA ALA A 70 -1.35 8.51 0.37
C ALA A 70 -1.44 8.37 1.89
N ILE A 71 -2.59 7.95 2.38
CA ILE A 71 -2.83 7.64 3.79
C ILE A 71 -3.15 6.15 3.91
N VAL A 72 -2.45 5.46 4.79
CA VAL A 72 -2.73 4.05 5.13
C VAL A 72 -3.27 3.99 6.55
N LEU A 73 -4.51 3.53 6.67
CA LEU A 73 -5.15 3.31 7.96
C LEU A 73 -5.01 1.82 8.29
N VAL A 74 -4.27 1.53 9.35
CA VAL A 74 -4.15 0.19 9.91
C VAL A 74 -4.96 0.09 11.21
N PRO A 75 -5.55 -1.08 11.52
CA PRO A 75 -6.21 -1.26 12.80
C PRO A 75 -5.20 -1.16 13.95
N GLU A 76 -5.62 -0.57 15.07
CA GLU A 76 -4.78 -0.27 16.25
C GLU A 76 -4.03 -1.50 16.81
N ILE A 77 -4.63 -2.68 16.71
CA ILE A 77 -4.09 -3.95 17.25
C ILE A 77 -2.85 -4.43 16.46
N SER A 78 -2.59 -3.90 15.26
CA SER A 78 -1.42 -4.27 14.45
C SER A 78 -0.13 -3.52 14.85
N LEU A 79 -0.21 -2.55 15.78
CA LEU A 79 0.90 -1.62 16.08
C LEU A 79 1.54 -1.79 17.47
N THR A 80 1.06 -2.70 18.31
CA THR A 80 1.80 -3.09 19.52
C THR A 80 2.71 -4.28 19.19
N PRO A 81 4.04 -4.15 19.25
CA PRO A 81 4.87 -5.32 19.44
C PRO A 81 4.44 -5.95 20.77
N GLN A 82 3.99 -7.21 20.75
CA GLN A 82 3.92 -8.00 21.98
C GLN A 82 5.32 -8.50 22.34
#